data_AF-A0A7C1GAJ9-F1
#
_entry.id   AF-A0A7C1GAJ9-F1
#
_cell.length_a   1.000
_cell.length_b   1.000
_cell.length_c   1.000
_cell.angle_alpha   90.00
_cell.angle_beta   90.00
_cell.angle_gamma   90.00
#
_symmetry.space_group_name_H-M   'P 1'
#
loop_
_entity.id
_entity.type
_entity.pdbx_description
1 polymer ?
#
loop_
_entity_poly.entity_id
_entity_poly.type
_entity_poly.pdbx_seq_one_letter_code
_entity_poly.pdbx_strand_id
1 'polypeptide(L)' 'MYLFNMKNGKKKLAYGQSPEDALTILSYRLTPEEMDQIIKDQYIKINQRKLQEYIHLLG' A
#
# COMPACT_ATOMS: atom_id res chain seq x y z
N MET A 1 -3.13 9.16 0.22
CA MET A 1 -2.97 7.74 0.57
C MET A 1 -2.35 7.03 -0.61
N TYR A 2 -1.52 6.02 -0.34
CA TYR A 2 -0.88 5.22 -1.37
C TYR A 2 -1.34 3.77 -1.20
N LEU A 3 -1.86 3.19 -2.27
CA LEU A 3 -2.20 1.77 -2.36
C LEU A 3 -1.07 1.06 -3.09
N PHE A 4 -0.33 0.22 -2.39
CA PHE A 4 0.72 -0.59 -2.97
C PHE A 4 0.15 -1.94 -3.42
N ASN A 5 0.50 -2.37 -4.63
CA ASN A 5 0.17 -3.72 -5.08
C ASN A 5 1.01 -4.75 -4.35
N MET A 6 0.39 -5.88 -4.04
CA MET A 6 1.09 -7.06 -3.56
C MET A 6 1.13 -8.13 -4.65
N LYS A 7 2.17 -8.96 -4.66
CA LYS A 7 2.30 -10.12 -5.55
C LYS A 7 1.12 -11.10 -5.42
N ASN A 8 0.49 -11.15 -4.24
CA ASN A 8 -0.68 -11.98 -3.95
C ASN A 8 -2.01 -11.38 -4.49
N GLY A 9 -1.97 -10.32 -5.31
CA GLY A 9 -3.16 -9.67 -5.89
C GLY A 9 -3.92 -8.72 -4.96
N LYS A 10 -3.59 -8.73 -3.66
CA LYS A 10 -4.09 -7.77 -2.67
C LYS A 10 -3.36 -6.43 -2.77
N LYS A 11 -3.93 -5.40 -2.17
CA LYS A 11 -3.31 -4.08 -2.04
C LYS A 11 -3.11 -3.72 -0.57
N LYS A 12 -2.02 -3.01 -0.27
CA LYS A 12 -1.77 -2.48 1.06
C LYS A 12 -1.93 -0.97 1.06
N LEU A 13 -2.72 -0.48 2.00
CA LEU A 13 -2.91 0.95 2.19
C LEU A 13 -1.81 1.51 3.08
N ALA A 14 -1.24 2.62 2.61
CA ALA A 14 -0.22 3.36 3.31
C ALA A 14 -0.51 4.85 3.33
N TYR A 15 -0.04 5.49 4.38
CA TYR A 15 -0.14 6.92 4.60
C TYR A 15 1.27 7.45 4.61
N GLY A 16 1.50 8.51 3.85
CA GLY A 16 2.79 9.18 3.80
C GLY A 16 2.64 10.43 2.96
N GLN A 17 3.57 11.36 3.12
CA GLN A 17 3.61 12.58 2.29
C GLN A 17 4.05 12.23 0.86
N SER A 18 4.97 11.28 0.74
CA SER A 18 5.54 10.75 -0.51
C SER A 18 5.36 9.22 -0.58
N PRO A 19 5.47 8.60 -1.77
CA PRO A 19 5.43 7.15 -1.90
C PRO A 19 6.54 6.46 -1.08
N GLU A 20 7.74 7.06 -0.99
CA GLU A 20 8.84 6.55 -0.16
C GLU A 20 8.52 6.58 1.34
N ASP A 21 7.90 7.67 1.80
CA ASP A 21 7.45 7.84 3.19
C ASP A 21 6.35 6.84 3.53
N ALA A 22 5.39 6.65 2.60
CA ALA A 22 4.34 5.66 2.73
C ALA A 22 4.88 4.23 2.75
N LEU A 23 5.89 3.93 1.92
CA LEU A 23 6.59 2.64 1.91
C LEU A 23 7.36 2.41 3.22
N THR A 24 7.98 3.45 3.75
CA THR A 24 8.71 3.42 5.02
C THR A 24 7.76 3.13 6.18
N ILE A 25 6.61 3.81 6.23
CA ILE A 25 5.55 3.56 7.22
C ILE A 25 4.96 2.14 7.08
N LEU A 26 4.80 1.65 5.85
CA LEU A 26 4.45 0.26 5.58
C LEU A 26 5.47 -0.70 6.17
N SER A 27 6.75 -0.44 5.97
CA SER A 27 7.84 -1.29 6.48
C SER A 27 7.86 -1.37 8.00
N TYR A 28 7.44 -0.33 8.71
CA TYR A 28 7.34 -0.35 10.18
C TYR A 28 6.17 -1.19 10.68
N ARG A 29 5.11 -1.33 9.88
CA ARG A 29 3.88 -2.03 10.28
C ARG A 29 3.81 -3.46 9.75
N LEU A 30 4.48 -3.73 8.64
CA LEU A 30 4.52 -5.01 7.97
C LEU A 30 5.65 -5.88 8.48
N THR A 31 5.44 -7.19 8.44
CA THR A 31 6.52 -8.15 8.56
C THR A 31 7.40 -8.12 7.31
N PRO A 32 8.68 -8.55 7.41
CA PRO A 32 9.57 -8.64 6.25
C PRO A 32 8.99 -9.51 5.12
N GLU A 33 8.19 -10.52 5.46
CA GLU A 33 7.50 -11.39 4.50
C GLU A 33 6.44 -10.64 3.70
N GLU A 34 5.61 -9.83 4.37
CA GLU A 34 4.61 -9.01 3.67
C GLU A 34 5.26 -7.87 2.88
N MET A 35 6.38 -7.33 3.37
CA MET A 35 7.17 -6.32 2.67
C MET A 35 7.76 -6.87 1.36
N ASP A 36 8.18 -8.14 1.31
CA ASP A 36 8.64 -8.79 0.07
C ASP A 36 7.51 -8.96 -0.96
N GLN A 37 6.28 -9.15 -0.46
CA GLN A 37 5.11 -9.22 -1.33
C GLN A 37 4.74 -7.86 -1.94
N ILE A 38 5.18 -6.74 -1.37
CA ILE A 38 4.88 -5.39 -1.87
C ILE A 38 5.70 -5.06 -3.12
N ILE A 39 5.01 -4.65 -4.18
CA ILE A 39 5.62 -4.15 -5.41
C ILE A 39 5.81 -2.64 -5.27
N LYS A 40 7.01 -2.22 -4.86
CA LYS A 40 7.35 -0.81 -4.57
C LYS A 40 7.15 0.13 -5.77
N ASP A 41 7.28 -0.41 -6.98
CA ASP A 41 7.11 0.29 -8.25
C ASP A 41 5.63 0.44 -8.65
N GLN A 42 4.76 -0.45 -8.17
CA GLN A 42 3.33 -0.41 -8.45
C GLN A 42 2.55 0.11 -7.26
N TYR A 43 2.35 1.43 -7.25
CA TYR A 43 1.47 2.10 -6.31
C TYR A 43 0.47 3.01 -7.02
N ILE A 44 -0.69 3.16 -6.39
CA ILE A 44 -1.73 4.10 -6.85
C ILE A 44 -1.94 5.12 -5.74
N LYS A 45 -1.70 6.39 -6.07
CA LYS A 45 -2.07 7.49 -5.19
C LYS A 45 -3.58 7.67 -5.28
N ILE A 46 -4.28 7.33 -4.21
CA ILE A 46 -5.72 7.56 -4.10
C ILE A 46 -6.03 8.66 -3.10
N ASN A 47 -7.13 9.37 -3.39
CA ASN A 47 -7.74 10.29 -2.46
C ASN A 47 -8.62 9.49 -1.47
N GLN A 48 -8.77 9.99 -0.24
CA GLN A 48 -9.50 9.31 0.84
C GLN A 48 -10.94 8.93 0.45
N ARG A 49 -11.58 9.77 -0.38
CA ARG A 49 -12.94 9.50 -0.90
C ARG A 49 -13.01 8.26 -1.79
N LYS A 50 -11.93 7.95 -2.51
CA LYS A 50 -11.87 6.76 -3.36
C LYS A 50 -11.55 5.49 -2.57
N LEU A 51 -11.17 5.57 -1.29
CA LEU A 51 -10.82 4.40 -0.49
C LEU A 51 -11.94 3.36 -0.44
N GLN A 52 -13.20 3.79 -0.40
CA GLN A 52 -14.36 2.89 -0.46
C GLN A 52 -14.47 2.09 -1.76
N GLU A 53 -13.83 2.53 -2.84
CA GLU A 53 -13.76 1.75 -4.08
C GLU A 53 -12.65 0.70 -4.03
N TYR A 54 -11.64 0.83 -3.15
CA TYR A 54 -10.49 -0.07 -3.09
C TYR A 54 -10.45 -0.93 -1.81
N ILE A 55 -11.34 -0.69 -0.85
CA ILE A 55 -11.46 -1.47 0.40
C ILE A 55 -11.61 -2.97 0.13
N HIS A 56 -12.34 -3.36 -0.92
CA HIS A 56 -12.49 -4.77 -1.28
C HIS A 56 -11.19 -5.42 -1.82
N LEU A 57 -10.19 -4.61 -2.17
CA LEU A 57 -8.86 -5.04 -2.62
C LEU A 57 -7.84 -5.01 -1.48
N LEU A 58 -8.20 -4.47 -0.32
CA LEU A 58 -7.38 -4.51 0.89
C LEU A 58 -7.53 -5.89 1.55
N GLY A 59 -6.43 -6.46 2.03
CA GLY A 59 -6.52 -7.67 2.83
C GLY A 59 -5.26 -8.05 3.56
#